data_AF-A0A1F8M2X1-F1
#
_entry.id   AF-A0A1F8M2X1-F1
#
_cell.length_a   1.000
_cell.length_b   1.000
_cell.length_c   1.000
_cell.angle_alpha   90.00
_cell.angle_beta   90.00
_cell.angle_gamma   90.00
#
_symmetry.space_group_name_H-M   'P 1'
#
loop_
_entity.id
_entity.type
_entity.pdbx_description
1 polymer ?
#
loop_
_entity_poly.entity_id
_entity_poly.type
_entity_poly.pdbx_seq_one_letter_code
_entity_poly.pdbx_strand_id
1 'polypeptide(L)' 'MQKTSTSGQINNPRPGGPVTVSHGDIPDGMEFEELFTHQHARGQNGVFHIPALAPGAQVWIAQNI' A
#
# COMPACT_ATOMS: atom_id res chain seq x y z
N MET A 1 35.65 24.84 -6.93
CA MET A 1 35.18 23.53 -6.43
C MET A 1 33.66 23.50 -6.55
N GLN A 2 33.14 22.70 -7.49
CA GLN A 2 31.70 22.56 -7.73
C GLN A 2 31.09 21.69 -6.62
N LYS A 3 30.01 22.14 -5.99
CA LYS A 3 29.25 21.36 -5.01
C LYS A 3 28.42 20.35 -5.80
N THR A 4 28.78 19.08 -5.69
CA THR A 4 28.03 17.96 -6.28
C THR A 4 26.68 17.86 -5.58
N SER A 5 25.60 18.09 -6.32
CA SER A 5 24.23 17.81 -5.88
C SER A 5 24.07 16.32 -5.62
N THR A 6 24.13 15.91 -4.36
CA THR A 6 23.70 14.57 -3.94
C THR A 6 22.18 14.50 -4.13
N SER A 7 21.74 13.99 -5.29
CA SER A 7 20.37 13.53 -5.52
C SER A 7 20.15 12.25 -4.72
N GLY A 8 20.07 12.38 -3.40
CA GLY A 8 19.60 11.32 -2.52
C GLY A 8 18.08 11.39 -2.47
N GLN A 9 17.40 10.75 -3.43
CA GLN A 9 16.00 10.38 -3.22
C GLN A 9 15.97 9.43 -2.02
N ILE A 10 15.50 9.94 -0.89
CA ILE A 10 15.26 9.15 0.31
C ILE A 10 14.21 8.09 -0.04
N ASN A 11 14.63 6.83 -0.21
CA ASN A 11 13.76 5.66 -0.29
C ASN A 11 13.12 5.39 1.09
N ASN A 12 12.50 6.39 1.71
CA ASN A 12 11.79 6.20 2.96
C ASN A 12 10.41 5.62 2.63
N PRO A 13 10.04 4.44 3.13
CA PRO A 13 8.72 3.87 2.89
C PRO A 13 7.66 4.89 3.32
N ARG A 14 6.66 5.12 2.47
CA ARG A 14 5.44 5.79 2.90
C ARG A 14 4.87 4.97 4.06
N PRO A 15 4.60 5.60 5.22
CA PRO A 15 3.98 4.88 6.32
C PRO A 15 2.67 4.27 5.83
N GLY A 16 2.50 2.98 6.10
CA GLY A 16 1.24 2.30 5.92
C GLY A 16 0.21 2.80 6.94
N GLY A 17 -0.97 2.20 6.91
CA GLY A 17 -1.99 2.53 7.88
C GLY A 17 -3.37 1.99 7.53
N PRO A 18 -4.31 2.11 8.48
CA PRO A 18 -5.70 1.79 8.23
C PRO A 18 -6.29 2.77 7.24
N VAL A 19 -6.92 2.25 6.19
CA VAL A 19 -7.81 3.00 5.31
C VAL A 19 -9.23 2.58 5.63
N THR A 20 -10.05 3.55 6.06
CA THR A 20 -11.48 3.31 6.28
C THR A 20 -12.15 3.02 4.95
N VAL A 21 -12.97 1.98 4.94
CA VAL A 21 -13.73 1.53 3.78
C VAL A 21 -15.21 1.83 4.01
N SER A 22 -15.92 2.31 2.98
CA SER A 22 -17.36 2.49 3.09
C SER A 22 -18.06 1.14 3.18
N HIS A 23 -19.20 1.11 3.83
CA HIS A 23 -19.97 -0.12 3.97
C HIS A 23 -20.34 -0.69 2.58
N GLY A 24 -19.96 -1.94 2.32
CA GLY A 24 -20.24 -2.65 1.07
C GLY A 24 -19.14 -2.56 -0.01
N ASP A 25 -18.14 -1.69 0.13
CA ASP A 25 -17.09 -1.53 -0.89
C ASP A 25 -16.09 -2.70 -0.87
N ILE A 26 -15.66 -3.12 0.32
CA ILE A 26 -14.75 -4.28 0.53
C ILE A 26 -15.37 -5.21 1.57
N PRO A 27 -15.69 -6.46 1.22
CA PRO A 27 -16.14 -7.47 2.16
C PRO A 27 -15.06 -7.83 3.19
N ASP A 28 -15.50 -8.13 4.41
CA ASP A 28 -14.62 -8.71 5.42
C ASP A 28 -14.05 -10.04 4.93
N GLY A 29 -12.75 -10.21 5.10
CA GLY A 29 -12.06 -11.42 4.67
C GLY A 29 -11.51 -11.37 3.26
N MET A 30 -11.88 -10.39 2.44
CA MET A 30 -11.36 -10.26 1.08
C MET A 30 -9.85 -9.96 1.11
N GLU A 31 -9.08 -10.75 0.37
CA GLU A 31 -7.63 -10.63 0.25
C GLU A 31 -7.27 -9.91 -1.05
N PHE A 32 -6.23 -9.08 -0.96
CA PHE A 32 -5.72 -8.29 -2.06
C PHE A 32 -4.21 -8.48 -2.16
N GLU A 33 -3.70 -8.42 -3.39
CA GLU A 33 -2.27 -8.40 -3.67
C GLU A 33 -1.89 -7.08 -4.37
N GLU A 34 -0.78 -6.49 -3.95
CA GLU A 34 -0.23 -5.28 -4.56
C GLU A 34 0.58 -5.65 -5.82
N LEU A 35 0.23 -5.03 -6.95
CA LEU A 35 0.67 -5.44 -8.28
C LEU A 35 2.19 -5.44 -8.49
N PHE A 36 2.94 -4.54 -7.84
CA PHE A 36 4.36 -4.36 -8.11
C PHE A 36 5.27 -5.07 -7.10
N THR A 37 4.80 -5.22 -5.86
CA THR A 37 5.57 -5.75 -4.73
C THR A 37 5.07 -7.10 -4.24
N HIS A 38 3.92 -7.56 -4.73
CA HIS A 38 3.28 -8.81 -4.32
C HIS A 38 2.97 -8.87 -2.82
N GLN A 39 2.86 -7.70 -2.18
CA GLN A 39 2.47 -7.61 -0.78
C GLN A 39 0.98 -7.85 -0.63
N HIS A 40 0.57 -8.46 0.47
CA HIS A 40 -0.82 -8.83 0.71
C HIS A 40 -1.47 -7.91 1.75
N ALA A 41 -2.75 -7.62 1.54
CA ALA A 41 -3.59 -6.89 2.47
C ALA A 41 -4.98 -7.53 2.54
N ARG A 42 -5.69 -7.31 3.64
CA ARG A 42 -7.01 -7.89 3.88
C ARG A 42 -7.96 -6.86 4.44
N GLY A 43 -9.19 -6.84 3.90
CA GLY A 43 -10.30 -6.07 4.45
C GLY A 43 -10.85 -6.71 5.72
N GLN A 44 -10.95 -5.97 6.81
CA GLN A 44 -11.52 -6.42 8.08
C GLN A 44 -12.22 -5.29 8.82
N ASN A 45 -13.45 -5.53 9.26
CA ASN A 45 -14.27 -4.62 10.06
C ASN A 45 -14.37 -3.20 9.47
N GLY A 46 -14.54 -3.10 8.15
CA GLY A 46 -14.60 -1.82 7.44
C GLY A 46 -13.26 -1.09 7.33
N VAL A 47 -12.14 -1.79 7.53
CA VAL A 47 -10.79 -1.25 7.40
C VAL A 47 -9.96 -2.08 6.43
N PHE A 48 -9.21 -1.39 5.56
CA PHE A 48 -8.21 -1.99 4.68
C PHE A 48 -6.80 -1.60 5.19
N HIS A 49 -6.03 -2.58 5.68
CA HIS A 49 -4.70 -2.35 6.24
C HIS A 49 -3.64 -2.34 5.15
N ILE A 50 -3.13 -1.15 4.83
CA ILE A 50 -2.06 -1.00 3.84
C ILE A 50 -0.70 -1.09 4.56
N PRO A 51 0.23 -1.96 4.13
CA PRO A 51 1.58 -2.03 4.69
C PRO A 51 2.40 -0.79 4.31
N ALA A 52 3.50 -0.56 5.02
CA ALA A 52 4.45 0.47 4.63
C ALA A 52 5.17 0.05 3.33
N LEU A 53 5.11 0.90 2.31
CA LEU A 53 5.65 0.62 0.98
C LEU A 53 6.46 1.81 0.47
N ALA A 54 7.36 1.58 -0.48
CA ALA A 54 8.10 2.66 -1.13
C ALA A 54 7.13 3.73 -1.71
N PRO A 55 7.51 5.01 -1.73
CA PRO A 55 6.71 6.06 -2.37
C PRO A 55 6.45 5.74 -3.84
N GLY A 56 5.21 5.94 -4.30
CA GLY A 56 4.82 5.64 -5.68
C GLY A 56 3.33 5.33 -5.80
N ALA A 57 2.90 4.97 -7.01
CA ALA A 57 1.58 4.42 -7.24
C ALA A 57 1.50 2.99 -6.69
N GLN A 58 0.39 2.67 -6.03
CA GLN A 58 0.11 1.34 -5.50
C GLN A 58 -1.22 0.87 -6.09
N VAL A 59 -1.26 -0.35 -6.59
CA VAL A 59 -2.47 -0.93 -7.20
C VAL A 59 -2.74 -2.26 -6.52
N TRP A 60 -3.91 -2.36 -5.87
CA TRP A 60 -4.32 -3.53 -5.12
C TRP A 60 -5.40 -4.28 -5.90
N ILE A 61 -5.17 -5.57 -6.15
CA ILE A 61 -6.07 -6.43 -6.93
C ILE A 61 -6.68 -7.47 -6.00
N ALA A 62 -8.02 -7.55 -5.99
CA ALA A 62 -8.73 -8.56 -5.23
C ALA A 62 -8.41 -9.96 -5.74
N GLN A 63 -8.12 -10.88 -4.82
CA GLN A 63 -7.89 -12.27 -5.14
C GLN A 63 -9.11 -13.10 -4.74
N ASN A 64 -9.58 -13.92 -5.68
CA ASN A 64 -10.62 -14.90 -5.42
C ASN A 64 -9.92 -16.23 -5.10
N ILE A 65 -9.97 -16.66 -3.85
CA ILE A 65 -9.47 -17.97 -3.40
C ILE A 65 -10.62 -18.98 -3.41
#